data_AF-A0A5C0SF41-F1
#
_entry.id   AF-A0A5C0SF41-F1
#
_cell.length_a   1.000
_cell.length_b   1.000
_cell.length_c   1.000
_cell.angle_alpha   90.00
_cell.angle_beta   90.00
_cell.angle_gamma   90.00
#
_symmetry.space_group_name_H-M   'P 1'
#
loop_
_entity.id
_entity.type
_entity.pdbx_description
1 polymer ?
#
loop_
_entity_poly.entity_id
_entity_poly.type
_entity_poly.pdbx_seq_one_letter_code
_entity_poly.pdbx_strand_id
1 'polypeptide(L)'
;MKRLLSILLVCIMIIGMGITAFGAKFERSTVEITDGTNGDTKEVPSVNLLMGGKDVYTDVPSLLYTIDGKSRTLVPIRFVVENLGANIEWNQQKKEATILTDKKKIVLKIDCDIATVNGKEYKLPNGVPAKLLGYQGNYRTMVPLRFIAEQLGMDVNWKQETTTAIVDLPKTIYNSY
;
A
#
# COMPACT_ATOMS: atom_id res chain seq x y z
N MET A 1 27.62 -53.25 -34.71
CA MET A 1 26.79 -54.19 -35.51
C MET A 1 25.60 -54.60 -34.64
N LYS A 2 24.50 -53.83 -34.63
CA LYS A 2 23.21 -54.09 -35.32
C LYS A 2 22.57 -55.46 -34.99
N ARG A 3 21.55 -55.46 -34.12
CA ARG A 3 20.27 -56.24 -34.21
C ARG A 3 19.21 -55.44 -33.42
N LEU A 4 18.41 -54.58 -34.06
CA LEU A 4 17.05 -54.81 -34.60
C LEU A 4 16.13 -55.45 -33.54
N LEU A 5 15.26 -54.67 -32.89
CA LEU A 5 13.89 -54.32 -33.29
C LEU A 5 12.88 -55.41 -32.89
N SER A 6 12.13 -55.17 -31.81
CA SER A 6 10.79 -55.74 -31.60
C SER A 6 9.87 -54.66 -31.04
N ILE A 7 8.98 -54.22 -31.92
CA ILE A 7 7.87 -53.30 -31.70
C ILE A 7 6.75 -54.09 -31.03
N LEU A 8 6.20 -53.59 -29.91
CA LEU A 8 4.85 -53.95 -29.48
C LEU A 8 4.06 -52.64 -29.32
N LEU A 9 3.05 -52.51 -30.17
CA LEU A 9 2.20 -51.34 -30.36
C LEU A 9 0.76 -51.81 -30.19
N VAL A 10 0.10 -51.48 -29.07
CA VAL A 10 -1.37 -51.39 -28.88
C VAL A 10 -1.61 -50.48 -27.65
N CYS A 11 -1.83 -49.17 -27.82
CA CYS A 11 -3.15 -48.51 -27.95
C CYS A 11 -4.07 -48.63 -26.73
N ILE A 12 -4.02 -47.66 -25.78
CA ILE A 12 -5.22 -47.14 -25.08
C ILE A 12 -5.09 -45.62 -24.87
N MET A 13 -5.90 -44.89 -25.65
CA MET A 13 -6.66 -43.68 -25.31
C MET A 13 -6.05 -42.59 -24.42
N ILE A 14 -5.80 -41.47 -25.11
CA ILE A 14 -6.10 -40.09 -24.71
C ILE A 14 -7.34 -40.03 -23.79
N ILE A 15 -7.19 -39.43 -22.60
CA ILE A 15 -7.98 -38.31 -22.04
C ILE A 15 -7.31 -37.97 -20.72
N GLY A 16 -6.65 -36.81 -20.70
CA GLY A 16 -5.95 -36.34 -19.53
C GLY A 16 -5.07 -35.13 -19.77
N MET A 17 -5.30 -34.34 -20.83
CA MET A 17 -4.96 -32.92 -20.77
C MET A 17 -5.91 -32.29 -19.76
N GLY A 18 -5.61 -32.47 -18.48
CA GLY A 18 -6.07 -31.59 -17.44
C GLY A 18 -5.46 -30.23 -17.72
N ILE A 19 -6.13 -29.42 -18.54
CA ILE A 19 -5.94 -27.98 -18.49
C ILE A 19 -6.52 -27.56 -17.13
N THR A 20 -5.72 -27.64 -16.06
CA THR A 20 -5.97 -26.83 -14.87
C THR A 20 -5.27 -25.49 -15.04
N ALA A 21 -5.63 -24.78 -16.11
CA ALA A 21 -5.42 -23.34 -16.15
C ALA A 21 -6.53 -22.69 -15.32
N PHE A 22 -6.46 -22.80 -13.99
CA PHE A 22 -7.15 -21.86 -13.10
C PHE A 22 -6.53 -21.91 -11.70
N GLY A 23 -5.52 -21.09 -11.52
CA GLY A 23 -4.79 -21.01 -10.27
C GLY A 23 -3.37 -20.48 -10.44
N ALA A 24 -3.12 -19.60 -11.41
CA ALA A 24 -1.99 -18.69 -11.26
C ALA A 24 -2.30 -17.86 -10.01
N LYS A 25 -1.83 -18.32 -8.84
CA LYS A 25 -1.75 -17.49 -7.66
C LYS A 25 -0.94 -16.29 -8.09
N PHE A 26 -1.58 -15.14 -8.20
CA PHE A 26 -0.88 -13.88 -8.32
C PHE A 26 -0.05 -13.75 -7.03
N GLU A 27 1.23 -14.10 -7.11
CA GLU A 27 2.14 -13.95 -5.98
C GLU A 27 2.21 -12.47 -5.67
N ARG A 28 1.64 -12.07 -4.53
CA ARG A 28 1.81 -10.70 -4.06
C ARG A 28 3.29 -10.49 -3.80
N SER A 29 3.88 -9.52 -4.49
CA SER A 29 5.25 -9.12 -4.22
C SER A 29 5.36 -8.68 -2.76
N THR A 30 6.07 -9.43 -1.93
CA THR A 30 6.43 -9.05 -0.56
C THR A 30 7.75 -8.31 -0.57
N VAL A 31 7.93 -7.45 0.42
CA VAL A 31 9.19 -6.74 0.67
C VAL A 31 9.55 -6.89 2.14
N GLU A 32 10.84 -7.03 2.43
CA GLU A 32 11.36 -6.90 3.79
C GLU A 32 11.46 -5.41 4.14
N ILE A 33 10.86 -5.04 5.27
CA ILE A 33 10.94 -3.70 5.84
C ILE A 33 11.57 -3.75 7.22
N THR A 34 12.15 -2.63 7.64
CA THR A 34 12.68 -2.44 9.00
C THR A 34 11.83 -1.41 9.73
N ASP A 35 11.39 -1.70 10.94
CA ASP A 35 10.76 -0.70 11.79
C ASP A 35 11.84 0.23 12.37
N GLY A 36 11.78 1.51 12.02
CA GLY A 36 12.78 2.49 12.44
C GLY A 36 12.69 2.89 13.91
N THR A 37 11.71 2.43 14.68
CA THR A 37 11.62 2.73 16.11
C THR A 37 12.33 1.70 16.99
N ASN A 38 12.43 0.45 16.54
CA ASN A 38 13.00 -0.65 17.31
C ASN A 38 14.01 -1.52 16.53
N GLY A 39 14.09 -1.41 15.21
CA GLY A 39 15.00 -2.17 14.35
C GLY A 39 14.46 -3.51 13.86
N ASP A 40 13.24 -3.89 14.23
CA ASP A 40 12.65 -5.19 13.85
C ASP A 40 12.40 -5.26 12.34
N THR A 41 12.64 -6.43 11.74
CA THR A 41 12.36 -6.68 10.33
C THR A 41 11.09 -7.48 10.13
N LYS A 42 10.36 -7.19 9.05
CA LYS A 42 9.11 -7.89 8.72
C LYS A 42 8.91 -7.97 7.21
N GLU A 43 8.46 -9.11 6.72
CA GLU A 43 7.94 -9.21 5.35
C GLU A 43 6.51 -8.68 5.28
N VAL A 44 6.27 -7.77 4.35
CA VAL A 44 4.98 -7.12 4.16
C VAL A 44 4.63 -7.12 2.66
N PRO A 45 3.38 -7.40 2.27
CA PRO A 45 2.96 -7.26 0.88
C PRO A 45 3.11 -5.80 0.43
N SER A 46 3.78 -5.60 -0.70
CA SER A 46 3.78 -4.31 -1.39
C SER A 46 2.44 -4.06 -2.06
N VAL A 47 2.12 -2.79 -2.25
CA VAL A 47 0.87 -2.30 -2.83
C VAL A 47 1.20 -1.39 -4.00
N ASN A 48 0.61 -1.67 -5.16
CA ASN A 48 0.65 -0.76 -6.29
C ASN A 48 -0.18 0.48 -5.96
N LEU A 49 0.26 1.65 -6.41
CA LEU A 49 -0.40 2.91 -6.11
C LEU A 49 -0.68 3.67 -7.40
N LEU A 50 -1.96 3.96 -7.62
CA LEU A 50 -2.46 4.79 -8.70
C LEU A 50 -3.05 6.06 -8.10
N MET A 51 -2.72 7.23 -8.64
CA MET A 51 -3.30 8.50 -8.23
C MET A 51 -3.65 9.34 -9.45
N GLY A 52 -4.90 9.79 -9.53
CA GLY A 52 -5.39 10.54 -10.69
C GLY A 52 -5.17 9.79 -12.02
N GLY A 53 -5.24 8.46 -12.00
CA GLY A 53 -5.00 7.60 -13.16
C GLY A 53 -3.53 7.35 -13.53
N LYS A 54 -2.56 7.80 -12.73
CA LYS A 54 -1.11 7.60 -12.98
C LYS A 54 -0.48 6.72 -11.92
N ASP A 55 0.47 5.89 -12.34
CA ASP A 55 1.30 5.10 -11.41
C ASP A 55 2.20 6.02 -10.58
N VAL A 56 2.34 5.67 -9.31
CA VAL A 56 3.16 6.38 -8.34
C VAL A 56 4.26 5.46 -7.86
N TYR A 57 5.49 5.93 -7.96
CA TYR A 57 6.68 5.26 -7.46
C TYR A 57 7.30 6.05 -6.33
N THR A 58 7.69 5.35 -5.28
CA THR A 58 8.30 5.91 -4.08
C THR A 58 9.53 5.09 -3.68
N ASP A 59 10.48 5.73 -3.00
CA ASP A 59 11.70 5.10 -2.51
C ASP A 59 11.46 4.03 -1.43
N VAL A 60 10.43 4.23 -0.60
CA VAL A 60 9.83 3.19 0.24
C VAL A 60 8.47 2.86 -0.36
N PRO A 61 8.21 1.62 -0.79
CA PRO A 61 6.98 1.26 -1.49
C PRO A 61 5.75 1.44 -0.59
N SER A 62 4.58 1.49 -1.19
CA SER A 62 3.33 1.39 -0.43
C SER A 62 3.14 -0.05 0.07
N LEU A 63 2.59 -0.21 1.27
CA LEU A 63 2.61 -1.48 2.00
C LEU A 63 1.22 -1.84 2.53
N LEU A 64 0.86 -3.12 2.48
CA LEU A 64 -0.32 -3.64 3.16
C LEU A 64 0.06 -4.06 4.59
N TYR A 65 0.08 -3.11 5.50
CA TYR A 65 0.54 -3.34 6.88
C TYR A 65 -0.57 -3.94 7.75
N THR A 66 -0.23 -4.99 8.51
CA THR A 66 -1.20 -5.75 9.32
C THR A 66 -0.79 -5.79 10.79
N ILE A 67 -1.74 -5.44 11.66
CA ILE A 67 -1.68 -5.56 13.13
C ILE A 67 -2.94 -6.32 13.58
N ASP A 68 -2.79 -7.33 14.43
CA ASP A 68 -3.90 -8.13 15.00
C ASP A 68 -4.93 -8.62 13.96
N GLY A 69 -4.43 -9.09 12.82
CA GLY A 69 -5.26 -9.58 11.71
C GLY A 69 -6.00 -8.50 10.92
N LYS A 70 -5.75 -7.22 11.20
CA LYS A 70 -6.36 -6.08 10.50
C LYS A 70 -5.34 -5.34 9.65
N SER A 71 -5.65 -5.19 8.36
CA SER A 71 -4.72 -4.59 7.40
C SER A 71 -5.13 -3.19 6.94
N ARG A 72 -4.14 -2.34 6.67
CA ARG A 72 -4.29 -1.03 6.03
C ARG A 72 -3.16 -0.78 5.04
N THR A 73 -3.49 -0.11 3.94
CA THR A 73 -2.46 0.42 3.04
C THR A 73 -1.77 1.59 3.72
N LEU A 74 -0.47 1.45 3.94
CA LEU A 74 0.40 2.53 4.38
C LEU A 74 1.17 3.07 3.18
N VAL A 75 1.31 4.39 3.12
CA VAL A 75 2.04 5.10 2.07
C VAL A 75 3.02 6.09 2.70
N PRO A 76 4.13 6.44 2.04
CA PRO A 76 4.98 7.52 2.50
C PRO A 76 4.17 8.82 2.56
N ILE A 77 4.22 9.52 3.69
CA ILE A 77 3.42 10.74 3.89
C ILE A 77 3.71 11.82 2.83
N ARG A 78 4.97 11.90 2.35
CA ARG A 78 5.41 12.84 1.32
C ARG A 78 4.58 12.72 0.04
N PHE A 79 4.29 11.49 -0.37
CA PHE A 79 3.46 11.23 -1.55
C PHE A 79 2.08 11.88 -1.43
N VAL A 80 1.46 11.81 -0.25
CA VAL A 80 0.12 12.37 -0.04
C VAL A 80 0.16 13.89 -0.10
N VAL A 81 1.21 14.52 0.42
CA VAL A 81 1.28 15.99 0.50
C VAL A 81 1.68 16.64 -0.82
N GLU A 82 2.61 16.06 -1.58
CA GLU A 82 3.07 16.61 -2.87
C GLU A 82 1.96 16.68 -3.91
N ASN A 83 1.10 15.66 -3.98
CA ASN A 83 0.04 15.59 -4.98
C ASN A 83 -1.18 16.47 -4.66
N LEU A 84 -1.24 17.03 -3.45
CA LEU A 84 -2.41 17.79 -2.96
C LEU A 84 -2.09 19.23 -2.59
N GLY A 85 -0.87 19.69 -2.87
CA GLY A 85 -0.41 21.03 -2.48
C GLY A 85 -0.42 21.23 -0.97
N ALA A 86 -0.30 20.14 -0.20
CA ALA A 86 -0.21 20.21 1.26
C ALA A 86 1.26 20.37 1.68
N ASN A 87 1.47 21.04 2.80
CA ASN A 87 2.76 21.12 3.46
C ASN A 87 2.88 20.04 4.54
N ILE A 88 4.12 19.63 4.82
CA ILE A 88 4.40 18.71 5.91
C ILE A 88 5.44 19.30 6.86
N GLU A 89 5.14 19.21 8.15
CA GLU A 89 6.06 19.52 9.23
C GLU A 89 6.34 18.26 10.02
N TRP A 90 7.61 18.06 10.38
CA TRP A 90 8.03 16.94 11.21
C TRP A 90 8.58 17.45 12.54
N ASN A 91 8.02 16.96 13.65
CA ASN A 91 8.54 17.19 14.98
C ASN A 91 9.26 15.94 15.48
N GLN A 92 10.59 15.98 15.47
CA GLN A 92 11.43 14.85 15.88
C GLN A 92 11.25 14.47 17.36
N GLN A 93 11.15 15.45 18.26
CA GLN A 93 11.05 15.20 19.71
C GLN A 93 9.75 14.48 20.06
N LYS A 94 8.65 14.88 19.42
CA LYS A 94 7.34 14.28 19.63
C LYS A 94 7.07 13.06 18.74
N LYS A 95 7.93 12.82 17.74
CA LYS A 95 7.71 11.86 16.66
C LYS A 95 6.36 12.08 15.97
N GLU A 96 6.09 13.33 15.62
CA GLU A 96 4.81 13.78 15.06
C GLU A 96 4.98 14.33 13.65
N ALA A 97 4.16 13.85 12.72
CA ALA A 97 3.99 14.42 11.40
C ALA A 97 2.72 15.28 11.38
N THR A 98 2.87 16.52 10.92
CA THR A 98 1.76 17.47 10.74
C THR A 98 1.58 17.75 9.26
N ILE A 99 0.41 17.42 8.72
CA ILE A 99 -0.01 17.77 7.37
C ILE A 99 -0.83 19.06 7.45
N LEU A 100 -0.46 20.05 6.65
CA LEU A 100 -1.10 21.36 6.59
C LEU A 100 -1.63 21.63 5.18
N THR A 101 -2.88 22.05 5.11
CA THR A 101 -3.51 22.66 3.93
C THR A 101 -4.19 23.94 4.39
N ASP A 102 -4.73 24.72 3.44
CA ASP A 102 -5.51 25.92 3.77
C ASP A 102 -6.72 25.66 4.69
N LYS A 103 -7.22 24.42 4.73
CA LYS A 103 -8.47 24.05 5.45
C LYS A 103 -8.26 23.05 6.59
N LYS A 104 -7.14 22.32 6.59
CA LYS A 104 -6.92 21.17 7.47
C LYS A 104 -5.53 21.19 8.07
N LYS A 105 -5.46 20.94 9.37
CA LYS A 105 -4.28 20.51 10.11
C LYS A 105 -4.51 19.09 10.61
N ILE A 106 -3.73 18.14 10.10
CA ILE A 106 -3.80 16.74 10.51
C ILE A 106 -2.49 16.40 11.23
N VAL A 107 -2.56 15.91 12.47
CA VAL A 107 -1.38 15.49 13.24
C VAL A 107 -1.46 13.99 13.47
N LEU A 108 -0.39 13.28 13.11
CA LEU A 108 -0.19 11.87 13.38
C LEU A 108 1.09 11.67 14.18
N LYS A 109 1.02 10.85 15.22
CA LYS A 109 2.18 10.44 16.00
C LYS A 109 2.56 9.01 15.64
N ILE A 110 3.87 8.74 15.54
CA ILE A 110 4.37 7.39 15.31
C ILE A 110 3.90 6.46 16.44
N ASP A 111 3.42 5.27 16.06
CA ASP A 111 2.92 4.23 16.98
C ASP A 111 1.71 4.62 17.82
N CYS A 112 0.99 5.68 17.43
CA CYS A 112 -0.27 6.09 18.06
C CYS A 112 -1.44 5.86 17.10
N ASP A 113 -2.49 5.17 17.57
CA ASP A 113 -3.70 4.90 16.80
C ASP A 113 -4.72 6.05 16.86
N ILE A 114 -4.34 7.19 17.44
CA ILE A 114 -5.13 8.42 17.49
C ILE A 114 -4.42 9.49 16.67
N ALA A 115 -5.16 10.10 15.75
CA ALA A 115 -4.75 11.30 15.03
C ALA A 115 -5.60 12.49 15.48
N THR A 116 -5.11 13.70 15.26
CA THR A 116 -5.95 14.90 15.41
C THR A 116 -6.19 15.57 14.06
N VAL A 117 -7.42 16.03 13.82
CA VAL A 117 -7.79 16.83 12.65
C VAL A 117 -8.42 18.10 13.16
N ASN A 118 -7.80 19.25 12.88
CA ASN A 118 -8.20 20.57 13.38
C ASN A 118 -8.40 20.56 14.91
N GLY A 119 -7.51 19.87 15.63
CA GLY A 119 -7.53 19.75 17.09
C GLY A 119 -8.52 18.73 17.66
N LYS A 120 -9.38 18.11 16.84
CA LYS A 120 -10.29 17.04 17.27
C LYS A 120 -9.64 15.67 17.07
N GLU A 121 -9.80 14.77 18.03
CA GLU A 121 -9.27 13.41 17.96
C GLU A 121 -10.10 12.49 17.05
N TYR A 122 -9.39 11.62 16.33
CA TYR A 122 -9.93 10.59 15.47
C TYR A 122 -9.16 9.30 15.67
N LYS A 123 -9.87 8.19 15.88
CA LYS A 123 -9.25 6.87 15.90
C LYS A 123 -8.91 6.43 14.49
N LEU A 124 -7.69 5.95 14.28
CA LEU A 124 -7.25 5.44 13.00
C LEU A 124 -7.99 4.12 12.68
N PRO A 125 -8.50 3.95 11.45
CA PRO A 125 -9.28 2.77 11.09
C PRO A 125 -8.49 1.48 11.34
N ASN A 126 -9.13 0.54 12.04
CA ASN A 126 -8.52 -0.74 12.44
C ASN A 126 -7.33 -0.66 13.40
N GLY A 127 -7.06 0.51 14.00
CA GLY A 127 -5.98 0.67 14.97
C GLY A 127 -4.57 0.60 14.36
N VAL A 128 -4.44 0.71 13.03
CA VAL A 128 -3.13 0.74 12.39
C VAL A 128 -2.58 2.17 12.44
N PRO A 129 -1.49 2.42 13.20
CA PRO A 129 -0.96 3.75 13.41
C PRO A 129 -0.07 4.20 12.24
N ALA A 130 0.38 5.46 12.30
CA ALA A 130 1.54 5.87 11.52
C ALA A 130 2.80 5.13 12.02
N LYS A 131 3.67 4.73 11.09
CA LYS A 131 4.90 3.96 11.38
C LYS A 131 6.11 4.64 10.76
N LEU A 132 7.29 4.49 11.36
CA LEU A 132 8.55 4.83 10.71
C LEU A 132 9.10 3.54 10.09
N LEU A 133 9.02 3.38 8.78
CA LEU A 133 9.44 2.13 8.12
C LEU A 133 10.58 2.37 7.15
N GLY A 134 11.52 1.44 7.15
CA GLY A 134 12.71 1.39 6.33
C GLY A 134 12.58 0.37 5.21
N TYR A 135 13.07 0.71 4.03
CA TYR A 135 13.24 -0.21 2.90
C TYR A 135 14.54 0.13 2.19
N GLN A 136 15.43 -0.85 2.01
CA GLN A 136 16.73 -0.68 1.36
C GLN A 136 17.54 0.53 1.91
N GLY A 137 17.53 0.71 3.23
CA GLY A 137 18.23 1.81 3.90
C GLY A 137 17.51 3.17 3.89
N ASN A 138 16.39 3.32 3.18
CA ASN A 138 15.58 4.53 3.18
C ASN A 138 14.45 4.43 4.20
N TYR A 139 14.32 5.40 5.11
CA TYR A 139 13.25 5.45 6.11
C TYR A 139 12.23 6.55 5.81
N ARG A 140 10.94 6.23 5.91
CA ARG A 140 9.85 7.17 5.68
C ARG A 140 8.78 7.03 6.77
N THR A 141 8.14 8.15 7.11
CA THR A 141 6.90 8.12 7.89
C THR A 141 5.78 7.61 6.99
N MET A 142 5.26 6.45 7.33
CA MET A 142 4.22 5.72 6.62
C MET A 142 2.88 5.95 7.31
N VAL A 143 1.86 6.37 6.56
CA VAL A 143 0.54 6.76 7.11
C VAL A 143 -0.61 5.98 6.46
N PRO A 144 -1.71 5.72 7.19
CA PRO A 144 -2.88 5.05 6.61
C PRO A 144 -3.50 5.87 5.47
N LEU A 145 -3.35 5.39 4.24
CA LEU A 145 -3.70 6.11 3.02
C LEU A 145 -5.15 6.62 3.05
N ARG A 146 -6.11 5.71 3.27
CA ARG A 146 -7.54 6.02 3.23
C ARG A 146 -7.92 7.10 4.24
N PHE A 147 -7.40 7.01 5.47
CA PHE A 147 -7.70 8.00 6.50
C PHE A 147 -7.25 9.40 6.07
N ILE A 148 -6.01 9.54 5.60
CA ILE A 148 -5.50 10.84 5.16
C ILE A 148 -6.26 11.33 3.92
N ALA A 149 -6.49 10.44 2.95
CA ALA A 149 -7.19 10.75 1.71
C ALA A 149 -8.61 11.30 1.96
N GLU A 150 -9.40 10.62 2.79
CA GLU A 150 -10.75 11.05 3.12
C GLU A 150 -10.78 12.38 3.88
N GLN A 151 -9.81 12.64 4.78
CA GLN A 151 -9.71 13.94 5.46
C GLN A 151 -9.41 15.10 4.49
N LEU A 152 -8.79 14.79 3.35
CA LEU A 152 -8.42 15.73 2.30
C LEU A 152 -9.44 15.75 1.14
N GLY A 153 -10.57 15.03 1.27
CA GLY A 153 -11.65 15.05 0.28
C GLY A 153 -11.38 14.20 -0.97
N MET A 154 -10.51 13.19 -0.85
CA MET A 154 -10.25 12.21 -1.89
C MET A 154 -10.93 10.88 -1.59
N ASP A 155 -11.22 10.13 -2.66
CA ASP A 155 -11.72 8.78 -2.57
C ASP A 155 -10.60 7.76 -2.80
N VAL A 156 -10.69 6.64 -2.08
CA VAL A 156 -9.74 5.52 -2.23
C VAL A 156 -10.48 4.26 -2.62
N ASN A 157 -10.11 3.71 -3.77
CA ASN A 157 -10.61 2.47 -4.34
C ASN A 157 -9.54 1.37 -4.26
N TRP A 158 -9.96 0.12 -4.26
CA TRP A 158 -9.07 -1.04 -4.18
C TRP A 158 -9.32 -2.00 -5.33
N LYS A 159 -8.25 -2.36 -6.04
CA LYS A 159 -8.28 -3.38 -7.09
C LYS A 159 -7.54 -4.62 -6.61
N GLN A 160 -8.29 -5.69 -6.34
CA GLN A 160 -7.78 -6.88 -5.68
C GLN A 160 -6.83 -7.69 -6.58
N GLU A 161 -7.12 -7.77 -7.87
CA GLU A 161 -6.40 -8.59 -8.84
C GLU A 161 -4.94 -8.15 -8.97
N THR A 162 -4.71 -6.84 -8.86
CA THR A 162 -3.39 -6.22 -9.00
C THR A 162 -2.84 -5.69 -7.69
N THR A 163 -3.54 -5.90 -6.56
CA THR A 163 -3.18 -5.36 -5.24
C THR A 163 -2.87 -3.86 -5.35
N THR A 164 -3.82 -3.10 -5.91
CA THR A 164 -3.64 -1.68 -6.23
C THR A 164 -4.58 -0.81 -5.42
N ALA A 165 -4.03 0.17 -4.71
CA ALA A 165 -4.78 1.29 -4.17
C ALA A 165 -4.90 2.39 -5.23
N ILE A 166 -6.13 2.82 -5.51
CA ILE A 166 -6.45 3.86 -6.48
C ILE A 166 -6.95 5.07 -5.70
N VAL A 167 -6.29 6.20 -5.86
CA VAL A 167 -6.67 7.47 -5.22
C VAL A 167 -7.21 8.40 -6.28
N ASP A 168 -8.50 8.72 -6.17
CA ASP A 168 -9.16 9.65 -7.06
C ASP A 168 -9.03 11.06 -6.48
N LEU A 169 -8.47 11.97 -7.28
CA LEU A 169 -8.33 13.37 -6.89
C LEU A 169 -9.72 13.97 -6.64
N PRO A 170 -9.83 14.99 -5.77
CA PRO A 170 -11.12 15.62 -5.49
C PRO A 170 -11.73 16.10 -6.79
N LYS A 171 -13.02 15.78 -7.04
CA LYS A 171 -13.73 16.31 -8.20
C LYS A 171 -13.65 17.83 -8.13
N THR A 172 -12.84 18.44 -9.00
CA THR A 172 -12.94 19.87 -9.23
C THR A 172 -14.33 20.06 -9.82
N ILE A 173 -15.25 20.67 -9.06
CA ILE A 173 -16.50 21.16 -9.65
C ILE A 173 -16.06 22.28 -10.59
N TYR A 174 -15.78 21.95 -11.84
CA TYR A 174 -15.82 22.93 -12.90
C TYR A 174 -17.28 23.36 -12.96
N ASN A 175 -17.58 24.50 -12.35
CA ASN A 175 -18.72 25.29 -12.79
C ASN A 175 -18.47 25.55 -14.28
N SER A 176 -19.19 24.82 -15.13
CA SER A 176 -19.34 25.18 -16.53
C SER A 176 -19.98 26.57 -16.56
N TYR A 177 -19.16 27.59 -16.82
CA TYR A 177 -19.65 28.89 -17.26
C TYR A 177 -20.09 28.80 -18.71
#